data_AF-A0A2U8W351-F1
#
_entry.id   AF-A0A2U8W351-F1
#
_cell.length_a   1.000
_cell.length_b   1.000
_cell.length_c   1.000
_cell.angle_alpha   90.00
_cell.angle_beta   90.00
_cell.angle_gamma   90.00
#
_symmetry.space_group_name_H-M   'P 1'
#
loop_
_entity.id
_entity.type
_entity.pdbx_description
1 polymer ?
#
loop_
_entity_poly.entity_id
_entity_poly.type
_entity_poly.pdbx_seq_one_letter_code
_entity_poly.pdbx_strand_id
1 'polypeptide(L)' 'MDERLLDAAAEDVSEGEKRRADQIRLISGLTRGSDTEVCARRVLAEIERTLTIARTHRAIMLSLMDR' A
#
# COMPACT_ATOMS: atom_id res chain seq x y z
N MET A 1 10.05 11.67 -19.51
CA MET A 1 9.07 11.67 -18.40
C MET A 1 9.75 12.31 -17.20
N ASP A 2 9.06 13.09 -16.37
CA ASP A 2 9.68 13.87 -15.28
C ASP A 2 10.10 12.94 -14.13
N GLU A 3 11.37 13.00 -13.71
CA GLU A 3 11.94 12.24 -12.58
C GLU A 3 11.10 12.43 -11.29
N ARG A 4 10.47 13.60 -11.15
CA ARG A 4 9.53 13.90 -10.07
C ARG A 4 8.30 12.99 -10.02
N LEU A 5 7.84 12.48 -11.17
CA LEU A 5 6.70 11.55 -11.23
C LEU A 5 7.11 10.15 -10.76
N LEU A 6 8.36 9.73 -11.00
CA LEU A 6 8.89 8.48 -10.45
C LEU A 6 9.09 8.58 -8.94
N ASP A 7 9.60 9.70 -8.46
CA ASP A 7 9.77 9.94 -7.02
C ASP A 7 8.42 9.93 -6.30
N ALA A 8 7.41 10.60 -6.86
CA ALA A 8 6.05 10.56 -6.34
C ALA A 8 5.48 9.12 -6.32
N ALA A 9 5.66 8.36 -7.41
CA ALA A 9 5.22 6.96 -7.47
C ALA A 9 6.00 6.07 -6.48
N ALA A 10 7.25 6.39 -6.17
CA ALA A 10 8.04 5.71 -5.17
C ALA A 10 7.55 6.02 -3.74
N GLU A 11 7.24 7.28 -3.47
CA GLU A 11 6.68 7.74 -2.20
C GLU A 11 5.31 7.11 -1.92
N ASP A 12 4.43 7.04 -2.92
CA ASP A 12 3.12 6.38 -2.81
C ASP A 12 3.25 4.91 -2.40
N VAL A 13 4.21 4.19 -2.98
CA VAL A 13 4.50 2.79 -2.62
C VAL A 13 5.00 2.70 -1.18
N SER A 14 5.96 3.55 -0.81
CA SER A 14 6.54 3.57 0.54
C SER A 14 5.49 3.86 1.62
N GLU A 15 4.64 4.86 1.40
CA GLU A 15 3.56 5.20 2.32
C GLU A 15 2.51 4.09 2.39
N GLY A 16 2.16 3.45 1.27
CA GLY A 16 1.29 2.29 1.25
C GLY A 16 1.83 1.09 2.04
N GLU A 17 3.14 0.83 1.95
CA GLU A 17 3.81 -0.22 2.73
C GLU A 17 3.82 0.08 4.23
N LYS A 18 4.06 1.33 4.60
CA LYS A 18 3.99 1.79 6.00
C LYS A 18 2.59 1.59 6.57
N ARG A 19 1.54 2.06 5.87
CA ARG A 19 0.14 1.86 6.30
C ARG A 19 -0.21 0.38 6.46
N ARG A 20 0.27 -0.46 5.55
CA ARG A 20 0.09 -1.92 5.64
C ARG A 20 0.73 -2.48 6.91
N ALA A 21 1.97 -2.11 7.20
CA ALA A 21 2.68 -2.56 8.40
C ALA A 21 1.99 -2.10 9.70
N ASP A 22 1.56 -0.83 9.75
CA ASP A 22 0.84 -0.27 10.90
C ASP A 22 -0.52 -0.97 11.10
N GLN A 23 -1.25 -1.27 10.03
CA GLN A 23 -2.51 -2.00 10.10
C GLN A 23 -2.33 -3.45 10.58
N ILE A 24 -1.28 -4.13 10.13
CA ILE A 24 -0.94 -5.48 10.63
C ILE A 24 -0.64 -5.44 12.13
N ARG A 25 0.15 -4.44 12.57
CA ARG A 25 0.46 -4.23 13.99
C ARG A 25 -0.82 -3.98 14.80
N LEU A 26 -1.73 -3.15 14.29
CA LEU A 26 -3.02 -2.90 14.93
C LEU A 26 -3.84 -4.19 15.08
N ILE A 27 -3.98 -4.98 14.00
CA ILE A 27 -4.73 -6.25 14.03
C ILE A 27 -4.16 -7.22 15.06
N SER A 28 -2.83 -7.26 15.22
CA SER A 28 -2.18 -8.17 16.18
C SER A 28 -2.56 -7.90 17.65
N GLY A 29 -3.01 -6.68 17.97
CA GLY A 29 -3.47 -6.31 19.30
C GLY A 29 -4.98 -6.49 19.54
N LEU A 30 -5.75 -6.89 18.52
CA LEU A 30 -7.21 -7.01 18.63
C LEU A 30 -7.64 -8.37 19.14
N THR A 31 -8.76 -8.39 19.87
CA THR A 31 -9.40 -9.63 20.30
C THR A 31 -9.84 -10.44 19.08
N ARG A 32 -9.37 -11.67 19.00
CA ARG A 32 -9.66 -12.58 17.89
C ARG A 32 -11.17 -12.86 17.79
N GLY A 33 -11.70 -12.80 16.57
CA GLY A 33 -13.11 -12.99 16.26
C GLY A 33 -14.01 -11.80 16.57
N SER A 34 -13.46 -10.69 17.10
CA SER A 34 -14.26 -9.48 17.31
C SER A 34 -14.62 -8.81 16.00
N ASP A 35 -15.77 -8.14 15.97
CA ASP A 35 -16.18 -7.31 14.81
C ASP A 35 -15.12 -6.25 14.46
N THR A 36 -14.38 -5.78 15.47
CA THR A 36 -13.26 -4.84 15.28
C THR A 36 -12.11 -5.51 14.52
N GLU A 37 -11.74 -6.75 14.86
CA GLU A 37 -10.72 -7.51 14.09
C GLU A 37 -11.18 -7.75 12.66
N VAL A 38 -12.45 -8.13 12.46
CA VAL A 38 -13.01 -8.38 11.12
C VAL A 38 -12.97 -7.10 10.28
N CYS A 39 -13.40 -5.96 10.85
CA CYS A 39 -13.33 -4.67 10.18
C CYS A 39 -11.89 -4.27 9.87
N ALA A 40 -10.97 -4.42 10.83
CA ALA A 40 -9.56 -4.11 10.64
C ALA A 40 -8.92 -4.96 9.53
N ARG A 41 -9.30 -6.24 9.40
CA ARG A 41 -8.87 -7.10 8.30
C ARG A 41 -9.42 -6.66 6.94
N ARG A 42 -10.65 -6.15 6.88
CA ARG A 42 -11.20 -5.56 5.64
C ARG A 42 -10.40 -4.33 5.22
N VAL A 43 -10.08 -3.44 6.17
CA VAL A 43 -9.21 -2.28 5.91
C VAL A 43 -7.84 -2.71 5.40
N LEU A 44 -7.23 -3.74 5.98
CA LEU A 44 -5.97 -4.29 5.48
C LEU A 44 -6.08 -4.75 4.03
N ALA A 45 -7.16 -5.45 3.66
CA ALA A 45 -7.38 -5.91 2.29
C ALA A 45 -7.57 -4.75 1.29
N GLU A 46 -8.18 -3.64 1.71
CA GLU A 46 -8.25 -2.42 0.89
C GLU A 46 -6.86 -1.78 0.71
N ILE A 47 -6.07 -1.68 1.79
CA ILE A 47 -4.69 -1.17 1.73
C ILE A 47 -3.84 -2.01 0.76
N GLU A 48 -3.93 -3.34 0.83
CA GLU A 48 -3.19 -4.24 -0.05
C GLU A 48 -3.60 -4.09 -1.53
N ARG A 49 -4.89 -3.83 -1.81
CA ARG A 49 -5.35 -3.50 -3.15
C ARG A 49 -4.78 -2.18 -3.65
N THR A 50 -4.84 -1.12 -2.85
CA THR A 50 -4.26 0.19 -3.23
C THR A 50 -2.75 0.08 -3.45
N LEU A 51 -2.03 -0.66 -2.61
CA LEU A 51 -0.59 -0.87 -2.76
C LEU A 51 -0.24 -1.62 -4.05
N THR A 52 -1.07 -2.59 -4.46
CA THR A 52 -0.91 -3.28 -5.74
C THR A 52 -1.05 -2.33 -6.93
N ILE A 53 -2.01 -1.40 -6.87
CA ILE A 53 -2.19 -0.36 -7.88
C ILE A 53 -0.97 0.58 -7.91
N ALA A 54 -0.52 1.06 -6.75
CA ALA A 54 0.65 1.95 -6.66
C ALA A 54 1.93 1.30 -7.22
N ARG A 55 2.16 0.01 -6.91
CA ARG A 55 3.30 -0.75 -7.46
C ARG A 55 3.20 -0.91 -8.98
N THR A 56 2.01 -1.19 -9.50
CA THR A 56 1.75 -1.28 -10.94
C THR A 56 2.01 0.06 -11.62
N HIS A 57 1.52 1.16 -11.03
CA HIS A 57 1.74 2.51 -11.52
C HIS A 57 3.24 2.86 -11.60
N ARG A 58 4.00 2.58 -10.52
CA ARG A 58 5.45 2.77 -10.51
C ARG A 58 6.16 1.93 -11.56
N ALA A 59 5.78 0.66 -11.73
CA ALA A 59 6.37 -0.21 -12.74
C ALA A 59 6.14 0.30 -14.17
N ILE A 60 4.93 0.82 -14.46
CA ILE A 60 4.62 1.45 -15.75
C ILE A 60 5.50 2.69 -15.96
N MET A 61 5.61 3.56 -14.95
CA MET A 61 6.45 4.77 -15.02
C MET A 61 7.92 4.44 -15.31
N LEU A 62 8.48 3.43 -14.64
CA LEU A 62 9.86 2.97 -14.89
C LEU A 62 10.03 2.48 -16.34
N SER A 63 9.09 1.65 -16.83
CA SER A 63 9.14 1.13 -18.21
C SER A 63 9.06 2.22 -19.29
N LEU A 64 8.47 3.37 -18.98
CA LEU A 64 8.37 4.52 -19.87
C LEU A 64 9.61 5.42 -19.82
N MET A 65 10.44 5.31 -18.78
CA MET A 65 11.70 6.06 -18.64
C MET A 65 12.91 5.31 -19.17
N ASP A 66 12.84 3.98 -19.24
CA ASP A 66 13.87 3.13 -19.86
C ASP A 66 13.81 3.12 -21.41
N ARG A 67 12.95 3.93 -22.03
CA ARG A 67 12.77 4.07 -23.49
C ARG A 67 13.18 5.45 -23.96
#